data_AF-A0A7J7MRV5-F1
#
_entry.id   AF-A0A7J7MRV5-F1
#
_cell.length_a   1.000
_cell.length_b   1.000
_cell.length_c   1.000
_cell.angle_alpha   90.00
_cell.angle_beta   90.00
_cell.angle_gamma   90.00
#
_symmetry.space_group_name_H-M   'P 1'
#
loop_
_entity.id
_entity.type
_entity.pdbx_description
1 polymer ?
#
loop_
_entity_poly.entity_id
_entity_poly.type
_entity_poly.pdbx_seq_one_letter_code
_entity_poly.pdbx_strand_id
1 'polypeptide(L)'
;MKISEMGKDILEKQNVSEKEVSELRQLVDDYDIKLKSLETKMDSQRPLLFEQLNCISRIHDQIYDVIKIVSDDGQSEFSDSLFLPQEMDMDVNLRVSVAAMESIYDLVKTIKEKVRDGFEEKNRETKRSNEIIDQLVKEKQHIGSLLRSALPRQMTLDPTSKTNEVLQVAENGLRKAGINVKLTNILENGENMSSIEKQGSKDSGEDEVYSLAGALENIVKASQVEIIELRHSVEELRVESDLLKGHVEAQAKELAQRKHRIEELEEKERMAEDSIEGLMMDIAAAEEDITRWKLAAEQEAAAGRAVEQDYKVQLSALAKELDEAKQAMVESEKKLKYKEETASAAMAARDAAEKSLRLADLRSSRLSERLEELSRQVEESDPRGDSRLRDRQRYACWPWQLLGINFIRSANQTEAQQQNSNEMELSEPLL
;
A
#
# COMPACT_ATOMS: atom_id res chain seq x y z
N MET A 1 -10.07 -23.09 -62.97
CA MET A 1 -10.57 -23.51 -61.65
C MET A 1 -9.63 -23.07 -60.52
N LYS A 2 -8.33 -23.41 -60.53
CA LYS A 2 -7.33 -22.98 -59.53
C LYS A 2 -7.25 -21.47 -59.20
N ILE A 3 -7.39 -20.60 -60.20
CA ILE A 3 -7.34 -19.14 -59.99
C ILE A 3 -8.56 -18.64 -59.19
N SER A 4 -9.71 -19.31 -59.32
CA SER A 4 -10.93 -18.94 -58.60
C SER A 4 -10.92 -19.40 -57.14
N GLU A 5 -10.24 -20.51 -56.81
CA GLU A 5 -10.03 -20.95 -55.43
C GLU A 5 -9.01 -20.07 -54.73
N MET A 6 -7.87 -19.78 -55.37
CA MET A 6 -6.87 -18.87 -54.82
C MET A 6 -7.42 -17.45 -54.58
N GLY A 7 -8.32 -16.98 -55.43
CA GLY A 7 -9.02 -15.70 -55.22
C GLY A 7 -9.98 -15.71 -54.03
N LYS A 8 -10.62 -16.85 -53.71
CA LYS A 8 -11.46 -17.00 -52.52
C LYS A 8 -10.63 -17.04 -51.25
N ASP A 9 -9.53 -17.80 -51.24
CA ASP A 9 -8.63 -17.89 -50.08
C ASP A 9 -7.98 -16.54 -49.75
N ILE A 10 -7.61 -15.75 -50.76
CA ILE A 10 -7.07 -14.40 -50.56
C ILE A 10 -8.14 -13.47 -49.99
N LEU A 11 -9.38 -13.55 -50.48
CA LEU A 11 -10.49 -12.73 -49.98
C LEU A 11 -10.86 -13.08 -48.53
N GLU A 12 -10.83 -14.37 -48.17
CA GLU A 12 -11.10 -14.82 -46.81
C GLU A 12 -9.99 -14.39 -45.84
N LYS A 13 -8.72 -14.53 -46.24
CA LYS A 13 -7.58 -13.99 -45.46
C LYS A 13 -7.65 -12.47 -45.32
N GLN A 14 -8.06 -11.77 -46.38
CA GLN A 14 -8.25 -10.32 -46.33
C GLN A 14 -9.34 -9.95 -45.33
N ASN A 15 -10.50 -10.61 -45.36
CA ASN A 15 -11.58 -10.36 -44.41
C ASN A 15 -11.19 -10.63 -42.95
N VAL A 16 -10.43 -11.71 -42.70
CA VAL A 16 -9.90 -12.02 -41.36
C VAL A 16 -8.94 -10.91 -40.91
N SER A 17 -8.01 -10.50 -41.77
CA SER A 17 -7.07 -9.41 -41.46
C SER A 17 -7.77 -8.06 -41.26
N GLU A 18 -8.83 -7.76 -42.02
CA GLU A 18 -9.64 -6.54 -41.86
C GLU A 18 -10.40 -6.55 -40.52
N LYS A 19 -10.88 -7.72 -40.09
CA LYS A 19 -11.50 -7.91 -38.78
C LYS A 19 -10.49 -7.72 -37.64
N GLU A 20 -9.32 -8.35 -37.72
CA GLU A 20 -8.24 -8.18 -36.74
C GLU A 20 -7.78 -6.71 -36.64
N VAL A 21 -7.63 -6.03 -37.77
CA VAL A 21 -7.30 -4.60 -37.82
C VAL A 21 -8.40 -3.75 -37.17
N SER A 22 -9.66 -4.11 -37.34
CA SER A 22 -10.78 -3.42 -36.71
C SER A 22 -10.82 -3.63 -35.19
N GLU A 23 -10.57 -4.86 -34.73
CA GLU A 23 -10.46 -5.21 -33.31
C GLU A 23 -9.27 -4.48 -32.65
N LEU A 24 -8.11 -4.42 -33.32
CA LEU A 24 -6.95 -3.67 -32.84
C LEU A 24 -7.21 -2.15 -32.78
N ARG A 25 -7.91 -1.58 -33.77
CA ARG A 25 -8.30 -0.16 -33.73
C ARG A 25 -9.21 0.13 -32.54
N GLN A 26 -10.21 -0.71 -32.31
CA GLN A 26 -11.10 -0.56 -31.16
C GLN A 26 -10.33 -0.65 -29.83
N LEU A 27 -9.38 -1.57 -29.73
CA LEU A 27 -8.54 -1.69 -28.55
C LEU A 27 -7.67 -0.44 -28.32
N VAL A 28 -7.10 0.13 -29.39
CA VAL A 28 -6.34 1.38 -29.34
C VAL A 28 -7.23 2.54 -28.87
N ASP A 29 -8.45 2.66 -29.38
CA ASP A 29 -9.40 3.69 -28.97
C ASP A 29 -9.78 3.54 -27.48
N ASP A 30 -10.02 2.31 -27.02
CA ASP A 30 -10.30 2.02 -25.60
C ASP A 30 -9.12 2.40 -24.69
N TYR A 31 -7.88 2.14 -25.12
CA TYR A 31 -6.69 2.56 -24.38
C TYR A 31 -6.49 4.08 -24.41
N ASP A 32 -6.78 4.75 -25.53
CA ASP A 32 -6.70 6.20 -25.64
C ASP A 32 -7.72 6.90 -24.71
N ILE A 33 -8.94 6.37 -24.62
CA ILE A 33 -9.95 6.84 -23.65
C ILE A 33 -9.46 6.65 -22.20
N LYS A 34 -8.87 5.49 -21.89
CA LYS A 34 -8.31 5.22 -20.55
C LYS A 34 -7.14 6.15 -20.23
N LEU A 35 -6.24 6.39 -21.19
CA LEU A 35 -5.11 7.31 -21.02
C LEU A 35 -5.58 8.73 -20.75
N LYS A 36 -6.51 9.26 -21.56
CA LYS A 36 -7.12 10.57 -21.32
C LYS A 36 -7.85 10.66 -19.98
N SER A 37 -8.51 9.59 -19.55
CA SER A 37 -9.14 9.52 -18.23
C SER A 37 -8.11 9.55 -17.09
N LEU A 38 -6.93 8.95 -17.26
CA LEU A 38 -5.86 8.99 -16.27
C LEU A 38 -5.16 10.36 -16.26
N GLU A 39 -4.91 10.95 -17.42
CA GLU A 39 -4.32 12.28 -17.56
C GLU A 39 -5.20 13.36 -16.90
N THR A 40 -6.50 13.35 -17.16
CA THR A 40 -7.46 14.25 -16.49
C THR A 40 -7.52 14.04 -14.97
N LYS A 41 -7.38 12.80 -14.49
CA LYS A 41 -7.28 12.53 -13.04
C LYS A 41 -5.98 13.07 -12.46
N MET A 42 -4.85 12.90 -13.13
CA MET A 42 -3.57 13.46 -12.71
C MET A 42 -3.63 14.99 -12.65
N ASP A 43 -4.16 15.64 -13.67
CA ASP A 43 -4.30 17.10 -13.70
C ASP A 43 -5.24 17.61 -12.60
N SER A 44 -6.26 16.83 -12.25
CA SER A 44 -7.18 17.16 -11.14
C SER A 44 -6.51 17.09 -9.76
N GLN A 45 -5.43 16.31 -9.61
CA GLN A 45 -4.66 16.18 -8.37
C GLN A 45 -3.54 17.21 -8.23
N ARG A 46 -3.13 17.88 -9.32
CA ARG A 46 -2.07 18.89 -9.31
C ARG A 46 -2.32 20.05 -8.34
N PRO A 47 -3.54 20.63 -8.25
CA PRO A 47 -3.84 21.68 -7.28
C PRO A 47 -3.71 21.19 -5.83
N LEU A 48 -4.13 19.96 -5.54
CA LEU A 48 -4.06 19.39 -4.19
C LEU A 48 -2.60 19.24 -3.72
N LEU A 49 -1.70 18.75 -4.59
CA LEU A 49 -0.27 18.68 -4.28
C LEU A 49 0.34 20.06 -4.06
N PHE A 50 -0.09 21.05 -4.85
CA PHE A 50 0.37 22.44 -4.69
C PHE A 50 -0.06 23.01 -3.34
N GLU A 51 -1.31 22.79 -2.93
CA GLU A 51 -1.82 23.18 -1.61
C GLU A 51 -1.07 22.46 -0.49
N GLN A 52 -0.81 21.16 -0.63
CA GLN A 52 -0.03 20.38 0.33
C GLN A 52 1.38 20.96 0.51
N LEU A 53 2.09 21.23 -0.58
CA LEU A 53 3.45 21.75 -0.52
C LEU A 53 3.50 23.17 0.08
N ASN A 54 2.50 24.00 -0.20
CA ASN A 54 2.35 25.31 0.43
C ASN A 54 2.10 25.19 1.94
N CYS A 55 1.25 24.26 2.38
CA CYS A 55 1.04 23.98 3.80
C CYS A 55 2.33 23.50 4.49
N ILE A 56 3.06 22.59 3.85
CA ILE A 56 4.36 22.09 4.32
C ILE A 56 5.35 23.26 4.49
N SER A 57 5.47 24.15 3.49
CA SER A 57 6.35 25.33 3.60
C SER A 57 5.99 26.20 4.80
N ARG A 58 4.70 26.48 5.01
CA ARG A 58 4.24 27.28 6.16
C ARG A 58 4.53 26.62 7.49
N ILE A 59 4.36 25.30 7.59
CA ILE A 59 4.67 24.54 8.80
C ILE A 59 6.18 24.58 9.07
N HIS A 60 6.99 24.37 8.03
CA HIS A 60 8.44 24.45 8.12
C HIS A 60 8.88 25.81 8.67
N ASP A 61 8.36 26.92 8.13
CA ASP A 61 8.69 28.28 8.57
C ASP A 61 8.31 28.52 10.04
N GLN A 62 7.11 28.07 10.46
CA GLN A 62 6.66 28.20 11.85
C GLN A 62 7.53 27.41 12.83
N ILE A 63 7.89 26.18 12.47
CA ILE A 63 8.74 25.32 13.30
C ILE A 63 10.14 25.94 13.39
N TYR A 64 10.65 26.50 12.30
CA TYR A 64 11.92 27.20 12.28
C TYR A 64 11.93 28.43 13.22
N ASP A 65 10.88 29.24 13.20
CA ASP A 65 10.72 30.37 14.12
C ASP A 65 10.75 29.92 15.59
N VAL A 66 10.11 28.79 15.92
CA VAL A 66 10.14 28.21 17.27
C VAL A 66 11.56 27.77 17.65
N ILE A 67 12.30 27.12 16.74
CA ILE A 67 13.70 26.74 17.00
C ILE A 67 14.56 27.96 17.32
N LYS A 68 14.37 29.05 16.57
CA LYS A 68 15.08 30.30 16.76
C LYS A 68 14.79 30.95 18.11
N ILE A 69 13.57 30.80 18.64
CA ILE A 69 13.20 31.31 19.97
C ILE A 69 13.80 30.44 21.09
N VAL A 70 13.83 29.12 20.88
CA VAL A 70 14.28 28.15 21.90
C VAL A 70 15.81 28.06 21.95
N SER A 71 16.51 28.35 20.86
CA SER A 71 17.97 28.28 20.78
C SER A 71 18.59 29.67 20.91
N ASP A 72 19.48 29.87 21.88
CA ASP A 72 20.28 31.10 21.99
C ASP A 72 21.42 31.14 20.95
N ASP A 73 21.72 29.98 20.35
CA ASP A 73 22.69 29.84 19.27
C ASP A 73 22.08 30.30 17.94
N GLY A 74 22.45 31.52 17.53
CA GLY A 74 22.19 32.08 16.19
C GLY A 74 22.95 31.38 15.05
N GLN A 75 23.22 30.09 15.19
CA GLN A 75 23.92 29.26 14.22
C GLN A 75 23.07 28.02 13.99
N SER A 76 22.29 28.00 12.92
CA SER A 76 21.72 26.75 12.42
C SER A 76 21.53 26.87 10.92
N GLU A 77 22.36 26.13 10.19
CA GLU A 77 22.42 26.00 8.73
C GLU A 77 21.18 25.27 8.13
N PHE A 78 19.98 25.52 8.65
CA PHE A 78 18.76 24.98 8.06
C PHE A 78 18.21 26.00 7.06
N SER A 79 18.39 25.63 5.80
CA SER A 79 18.29 26.44 4.60
C SER A 79 16.95 27.18 4.43
N ASP A 80 17.03 28.34 3.77
CA ASP A 80 15.92 29.06 3.14
C ASP A 80 15.01 28.09 2.37
N SER A 81 13.70 28.28 2.51
CA SER A 81 12.60 27.42 2.04
C SER A 81 12.87 26.71 0.70
N LEU A 82 13.35 25.46 0.78
CA LEU A 82 13.67 24.63 -0.39
C LEU A 82 12.42 24.06 -1.09
N PHE A 83 11.24 24.20 -0.48
CA PHE A 83 10.02 23.50 -0.83
C PHE A 83 8.99 24.45 -1.47
N LEU A 84 9.41 25.15 -2.53
CA LEU A 84 8.51 26.01 -3.28
C LEU A 84 7.66 25.17 -4.24
N PRO A 85 6.34 25.45 -4.35
CA PRO A 85 5.51 24.91 -5.40
C PRO A 85 6.01 25.37 -6.76
N GLN A 86 6.77 24.50 -7.44
CA GLN A 86 7.25 24.76 -8.78
C GLN A 86 6.32 24.10 -9.79
N GLU A 87 6.18 24.72 -10.96
CA GLU A 87 5.44 24.17 -12.11
C GLU A 87 6.26 23.02 -12.74
N MET A 88 6.49 21.98 -11.94
CA MET A 88 7.24 20.78 -12.29
C MET A 88 6.28 19.61 -12.54
N ASP A 89 6.84 18.54 -13.11
CA ASP A 89 6.16 17.27 -13.28
C ASP A 89 5.63 16.72 -11.93
N MET A 90 4.45 16.10 -11.96
CA MET A 90 3.71 15.63 -10.77
C MET A 90 4.53 14.67 -9.92
N ASP A 91 5.29 13.79 -10.57
CA ASP A 91 6.20 12.85 -9.94
C ASP A 91 7.33 13.56 -9.16
N VAL A 92 7.84 14.68 -9.67
CA VAL A 92 8.86 15.46 -8.97
C VAL A 92 8.26 16.21 -7.78
N ASN A 93 7.08 16.82 -7.95
CA ASN A 93 6.38 17.49 -6.85
C ASN A 93 6.02 16.53 -5.71
N LEU A 94 5.67 15.28 -6.04
CA LEU A 94 5.42 14.24 -5.04
C LEU A 94 6.71 13.89 -4.27
N ARG A 95 7.83 13.69 -4.97
CA ARG A 95 9.13 13.45 -4.32
C ARG A 95 9.58 14.61 -3.43
N VAL A 96 9.41 15.85 -3.90
CA VAL A 96 9.73 17.05 -3.12
C VAL A 96 8.83 17.13 -1.88
N SER A 97 7.54 16.85 -2.00
CA SER A 97 6.60 16.81 -0.88
C SER A 97 7.00 15.79 0.19
N VAL A 98 7.41 14.58 -0.21
CA VAL A 98 7.90 13.54 0.72
C VAL A 98 9.16 14.01 1.45
N ALA A 99 10.17 14.50 0.71
CA ALA A 99 11.41 15.01 1.33
C ALA A 99 11.15 16.20 2.27
N ALA A 100 10.19 17.06 1.92
CA ALA A 100 9.77 18.17 2.76
C ALA A 100 9.11 17.72 4.06
N MET A 101 8.27 16.67 3.99
CA MET A 101 7.65 16.08 5.17
C MET A 101 8.68 15.41 6.09
N GLU A 102 9.67 14.71 5.52
CA GLU A 102 10.79 14.14 6.27
C GLU A 102 11.60 15.24 6.98
N SER A 103 11.88 16.34 6.27
CA SER A 103 12.55 17.51 6.86
C SER A 103 11.76 18.12 8.02
N ILE A 104 10.44 18.25 7.89
CA ILE A 104 9.57 18.72 9.00
C ILE A 104 9.65 17.77 10.18
N TYR A 105 9.60 16.46 9.94
CA TYR A 105 9.68 15.45 11.00
C TYR A 105 10.97 15.57 11.80
N ASP A 106 12.11 15.69 11.13
CA ASP A 106 13.42 15.87 11.77
C ASP A 106 13.51 17.20 12.54
N LEU A 107 12.90 18.26 12.00
CA LEU A 107 12.84 19.57 12.64
C LEU A 107 11.99 19.53 13.92
N VAL A 108 10.82 18.90 13.90
CA VAL A 108 9.96 18.68 15.08
C VAL A 108 10.69 17.85 16.14
N LYS A 109 11.40 16.80 15.72
CA LYS A 109 12.20 15.98 16.63
C LYS A 109 13.26 16.83 17.32
N THR A 110 13.98 17.66 16.57
CA THR A 110 15.00 18.58 17.10
C THR A 110 14.40 19.60 18.09
N ILE A 111 13.23 20.18 17.79
CA ILE A 111 12.51 21.06 18.74
C ILE A 111 12.19 20.33 20.03
N LYS A 112 11.61 19.12 19.93
CA LYS A 112 11.23 18.35 21.10
C LYS A 112 12.41 18.10 22.03
N GLU A 113 13.59 17.88 21.46
CA GLU A 113 14.83 17.73 22.22
C GLU A 113 15.25 19.04 22.87
N LYS A 114 15.37 20.13 22.10
CA LYS A 114 15.77 21.44 22.63
C LYS A 114 14.81 22.01 23.69
N VAL A 115 13.50 21.90 23.49
CA VAL A 115 12.49 22.36 24.46
C VAL A 115 12.59 21.60 25.77
N ARG A 116 12.82 20.28 25.71
CA ARG A 116 13.02 19.46 26.90
C ARG A 116 14.29 19.88 27.64
N ASP A 117 15.39 20.05 26.93
CA ASP A 117 16.68 20.42 27.52
C ASP A 117 16.59 21.81 28.19
N GLY A 118 15.97 22.79 27.51
CA GLY A 118 15.70 24.11 28.07
C GLY A 118 14.77 24.08 29.29
N PHE A 119 13.74 23.24 29.28
CA PHE A 119 12.85 23.05 30.44
C PHE A 119 13.58 22.43 31.63
N GLU A 120 14.44 21.44 31.39
CA GLU A 120 15.26 20.83 32.45
C GLU A 120 16.23 21.84 33.05
N GLU A 121 16.88 22.67 32.24
CA GLU A 121 17.77 23.73 32.72
C GLU A 121 17.01 24.75 33.57
N LYS A 122 15.86 25.24 33.10
CA LYS A 122 15.01 26.15 33.88
C LYS A 122 14.52 25.53 35.19
N ASN A 123 14.22 24.23 35.19
CA ASN A 123 13.86 23.52 36.41
C ASN A 123 15.04 23.42 37.40
N ARG A 124 16.26 23.16 36.91
CA ARG A 124 17.49 23.18 37.74
C ARG A 124 17.73 24.58 38.32
N GLU A 125 17.59 25.63 37.52
CA GLU A 125 17.72 27.04 37.95
C GLU A 125 16.67 27.42 39.00
N THR A 126 15.42 26.98 38.80
CA THR A 126 14.32 27.20 39.76
C THR A 126 14.57 26.48 41.08
N LYS A 127 15.05 25.23 41.05
CA LYS A 127 15.44 24.49 42.26
C LYS A 127 16.56 25.19 43.02
N ARG A 128 17.62 25.63 42.34
CA ARG A 128 18.71 26.41 42.94
C ARG A 128 18.19 27.70 43.57
N SER A 129 17.31 28.43 42.87
CA SER A 129 16.72 29.66 43.39
C SER A 129 15.85 29.40 44.62
N ASN A 130 15.07 28.32 44.64
CA ASN A 130 14.29 27.91 45.80
C ASN A 130 15.17 27.53 46.99
N GLU A 131 16.27 26.81 46.78
CA GLU A 131 17.23 26.49 47.83
C GLU A 131 17.83 27.76 48.47
N ILE A 132 18.14 28.78 47.65
CA ILE A 132 18.63 30.08 48.13
C ILE A 132 17.53 30.79 48.95
N ILE A 133 16.28 30.78 48.48
CA ILE A 133 15.14 31.36 49.20
C ILE A 133 14.95 30.65 50.55
N ASP A 134 15.01 29.33 50.59
CA ASP A 134 14.89 28.54 51.82
C ASP A 134 16.00 28.86 52.82
N GLN A 135 17.24 29.05 52.35
CA GLN A 135 18.35 29.50 53.18
C GLN A 135 18.08 30.89 53.75
N LEU A 136 17.67 31.85 52.92
CA LEU A 136 17.35 33.21 53.36
C LEU A 136 16.18 33.24 54.36
N VAL A 137 15.16 32.39 54.18
CA VAL A 137 14.04 32.26 55.12
C VAL A 137 14.52 31.73 56.48
N LYS A 138 15.42 30.73 56.49
CA LYS A 138 16.03 30.21 57.73
C LYS A 138 16.88 31.27 58.42
N GLU A 139 17.70 32.02 57.68
CA GLU A 139 18.48 33.14 58.23
C GLU A 139 17.57 34.22 58.82
N LYS A 140 16.50 34.61 58.11
CA LYS A 140 15.49 35.55 58.63
C LYS A 140 14.86 35.04 59.93
N GLN A 141 14.49 33.76 60.01
CA GLN A 141 13.93 33.17 61.23
C GLN A 141 14.94 33.17 62.37
N HIS A 142 16.21 32.85 62.09
CA HIS A 142 17.30 32.88 63.07
C HIS A 142 17.58 34.31 63.58
N ILE A 143 17.64 35.31 62.68
CA ILE A 143 17.74 36.71 63.07
C ILE A 143 16.51 37.12 63.91
N GLY A 144 15.32 36.66 63.52
CA GLY A 144 14.08 36.91 64.25
C GLY A 144 14.08 36.32 65.66
N SER A 145 14.63 35.13 65.87
CA SER A 145 14.76 34.52 67.19
C SER A 145 15.82 35.22 68.04
N LEU A 146 16.96 35.60 67.44
CA LEU A 146 17.98 36.41 68.11
C LEU A 146 17.41 37.74 68.59
N LEU A 147 16.74 38.50 67.73
CA LEU A 147 16.11 39.77 68.09
C LEU A 147 15.08 39.60 69.21
N ARG A 148 14.21 38.57 69.11
CA ARG A 148 13.19 38.28 70.12
C ARG A 148 13.77 37.80 71.45
N SER A 149 15.01 37.27 71.45
CA SER A 149 15.74 36.88 72.68
C SER A 149 16.54 38.03 73.29
N ALA A 150 16.98 39.00 72.46
CA ALA A 150 17.72 40.17 72.90
C ALA A 150 16.80 41.27 73.45
N LEU A 151 15.64 41.50 72.80
CA LEU A 151 14.65 42.51 73.19
C LEU A 151 14.17 42.39 74.66
N PRO A 152 13.80 41.21 75.19
CA PRO A 152 13.34 41.07 76.57
C PRO A 152 14.44 41.26 77.62
N ARG A 153 15.69 40.91 77.28
CA ARG A 153 16.85 41.13 78.15
C ARG A 153 17.26 42.59 78.24
N GLN A 154 16.83 43.41 77.28
CA GLN A 154 17.16 44.83 77.19
C GLN A 154 16.11 45.73 77.87
N MET A 155 14.88 45.23 78.05
CA MET A 155 13.77 45.97 78.65
C MET A 155 13.69 45.86 80.18
N THR A 156 14.57 45.08 80.81
CA THR A 156 14.53 44.75 82.26
C THR A 156 15.70 45.33 83.07
N LEU A 157 16.62 46.10 82.48
CA LEU A 157 17.76 46.72 83.17
C LEU A 157 17.95 48.17 82.70
N ASP A 158 18.15 49.07 83.66
CA ASP A 158 18.03 50.53 83.60
C ASP A 158 18.49 51.23 82.29
N PRO A 159 17.70 52.19 81.76
CA PRO A 159 17.81 52.65 80.37
C PRO A 159 18.92 53.68 80.06
N THR A 160 19.67 54.21 81.03
CA THR A 160 20.36 55.50 80.82
C THR A 160 21.87 55.48 80.65
N SER A 161 22.60 54.39 80.92
CA SER A 161 24.09 54.39 80.79
C SER A 161 24.69 53.35 79.83
N LYS A 162 23.99 52.26 79.49
CA LYS A 162 24.49 51.22 78.57
C LYS A 162 23.94 51.31 77.14
N THR A 163 22.90 52.10 76.91
CA THR A 163 22.31 52.36 75.59
C THR A 163 23.30 53.01 74.63
N ASN A 164 24.17 53.89 75.12
CA ASN A 164 25.17 54.58 74.29
C ASN A 164 26.29 53.64 73.79
N GLU A 165 26.77 52.71 74.63
CA GLU A 165 27.73 51.67 74.20
C GLU A 165 27.13 50.70 73.18
N VAL A 166 25.85 50.37 73.33
CA VAL A 166 25.15 49.46 72.40
C VAL A 166 24.88 50.13 71.06
N LEU A 167 24.55 51.43 71.03
CA LEU A 167 24.43 52.21 69.79
C LEU A 167 25.78 52.30 69.06
N GLN A 168 26.90 52.41 69.77
CA GLN A 168 28.24 52.34 69.17
C GLN A 168 28.55 50.95 68.58
N VAL A 169 28.18 49.87 69.27
CA VAL A 169 28.39 48.50 68.76
C VAL A 169 27.52 48.23 67.53
N ALA A 170 26.26 48.70 67.53
CA ALA A 170 25.36 48.63 66.38
C ALA A 170 25.88 49.47 65.20
N GLU A 171 26.34 50.70 65.44
CA GLU A 171 26.95 51.57 64.44
C GLU A 171 28.22 50.92 63.83
N ASN A 172 29.07 50.33 64.67
CA ASN A 172 30.26 49.62 64.20
C ASN A 172 29.90 48.34 63.40
N GLY A 173 28.78 47.69 63.73
CA GLY A 173 28.25 46.54 62.99
C GLY A 173 27.69 46.92 61.61
N LEU A 174 26.88 47.99 61.55
CA LEU A 174 26.38 48.53 60.28
C LEU A 174 27.52 49.06 59.38
N ARG A 175 28.55 49.67 59.98
CA ARG A 175 29.74 50.14 59.25
C ARG A 175 30.52 48.99 58.60
N LYS A 176 30.61 47.83 59.27
CA LYS A 176 31.19 46.60 58.69
C LYS A 176 30.35 46.02 57.55
N ALA A 177 29.04 46.29 57.53
CA ALA A 177 28.13 45.96 56.44
C ALA A 177 28.01 47.06 55.35
N GLY A 178 28.83 48.12 55.42
CA GLY A 178 28.88 49.19 54.42
C GLY A 178 27.88 50.34 54.61
N ILE A 179 27.14 50.37 55.73
CA ILE A 179 26.11 51.38 56.00
C ILE A 179 26.61 52.32 57.11
N ASN A 180 26.72 53.62 56.81
CA ASN A 180 27.31 54.59 57.74
C ASN A 180 26.23 55.51 58.34
N VAL A 181 25.73 55.17 59.53
CA VAL A 181 24.68 55.93 60.25
C VAL A 181 25.13 56.21 61.68
N LYS A 182 25.22 57.48 62.08
CA LYS A 182 25.55 57.93 63.45
C LYS A 182 24.28 58.02 64.30
N LEU A 183 24.11 57.09 65.24
CA LEU A 183 22.90 56.99 66.06
C LEU A 183 22.94 57.85 67.34
N THR A 184 24.11 58.37 67.71
CA THR A 184 24.31 59.14 68.96
C THR A 184 23.64 60.53 68.94
N ASN A 185 23.42 61.12 67.77
CA ASN A 185 22.93 62.51 67.67
C ASN A 185 21.39 62.62 67.69
N ILE A 186 20.66 61.51 67.68
CA ILE A 186 19.19 61.52 67.62
C ILE A 186 18.57 61.56 69.03
N LEU A 187 19.29 61.10 70.06
CA LEU A 187 18.80 61.08 71.44
C LEU A 187 19.04 62.39 72.22
N GLU A 188 20.03 63.19 71.79
CA GLU A 188 20.47 64.40 72.50
C GLU A 188 19.52 65.61 72.33
N ASN A 189 18.54 65.51 71.43
CA ASN A 189 17.63 66.62 71.11
C ASN A 189 16.25 66.52 71.81
N GLY A 190 16.04 65.53 72.68
CA GLY A 190 14.73 65.25 73.32
C GLY A 190 14.63 65.57 74.81
N GLU A 191 15.73 65.91 75.50
CA GLU A 191 15.79 65.97 76.97
C GLU A 191 16.10 67.37 77.53
N ASN A 192 15.66 68.43 76.86
CA ASN A 192 15.58 69.76 77.47
C ASN A 192 14.12 70.08 77.73
N MET A 193 13.70 69.95 78.99
CA MET A 193 12.71 70.78 79.71
C MET A 193 12.09 69.97 80.85
N SER A 194 12.83 69.69 81.92
CA SER A 194 12.22 69.69 83.26
C SER A 194 13.30 69.75 84.36
N SER A 195 13.44 70.92 84.96
CA SER A 195 13.79 71.05 86.37
C SER A 195 13.60 72.51 86.76
N ILE A 196 12.66 72.78 87.66
CA ILE A 196 12.81 73.70 88.79
C ILE A 196 11.70 73.31 89.78
N GLU A 197 12.11 72.71 90.89
CA GLU A 197 11.27 72.57 92.08
C GLU A 197 11.39 73.83 92.95
N LYS A 198 10.25 74.19 93.56
CA LYS A 198 10.08 74.87 94.88
C LYS A 198 10.52 76.34 94.94
N GLN A 199 9.79 77.28 95.54
CA GLN A 199 8.77 77.23 96.59
C GLN A 199 8.13 78.63 96.71
N GLY A 200 6.84 78.74 97.01
CA GLY A 200 6.31 79.98 97.60
C GLY A 200 4.87 80.34 97.24
N SER A 201 4.08 80.54 98.30
CA SER A 201 2.82 81.30 98.36
C SER A 201 1.63 80.83 97.50
N LYS A 202 0.82 79.94 98.10
CA LYS A 202 -0.59 80.19 98.43
C LYS A 202 -1.32 81.23 97.55
N ASP A 203 -1.64 80.86 96.30
CA ASP A 203 -2.90 81.12 95.56
C ASP A 203 -2.85 80.54 94.11
N SER A 204 -2.70 79.21 93.92
CA SER A 204 -2.42 78.61 92.58
C SER A 204 -3.30 77.43 92.16
N GLY A 205 -4.36 77.10 92.91
CA GLY A 205 -5.17 75.90 92.66
C GLY A 205 -6.04 75.96 91.40
N GLU A 206 -6.33 77.15 90.87
CA GLU A 206 -7.20 77.30 89.69
C GLU A 206 -6.42 77.08 88.38
N ASP A 207 -5.18 77.55 88.26
CA ASP A 207 -4.34 77.42 87.05
C ASP A 207 -3.93 75.97 86.72
N GLU A 208 -3.67 75.14 87.75
CA GLU A 208 -3.35 73.72 87.57
C GLU A 208 -4.57 72.91 87.11
N VAL A 209 -5.76 73.25 87.61
CA VAL A 209 -7.02 72.61 87.20
C VAL A 209 -7.38 72.98 85.76
N TYR A 210 -7.17 74.23 85.35
CA TYR A 210 -7.35 74.64 83.95
C TYR A 210 -6.33 73.99 83.02
N SER A 211 -5.07 73.82 83.43
CA SER A 211 -4.04 73.11 82.67
C SER A 211 -4.38 71.62 82.49
N LEU A 212 -4.82 70.95 83.57
CA LEU A 212 -5.22 69.54 83.53
C LEU A 212 -6.48 69.33 82.68
N ALA A 213 -7.45 70.24 82.76
CA ALA A 213 -8.66 70.22 81.92
C ALA A 213 -8.31 70.39 80.43
N GLY A 214 -7.37 71.28 80.09
CA GLY A 214 -6.88 71.44 78.72
C GLY A 214 -6.13 70.22 78.19
N ALA A 215 -5.33 69.55 79.04
CA ALA A 215 -4.67 68.29 78.67
C ALA A 215 -5.69 67.16 78.45
N LEU A 216 -6.70 67.06 79.30
CA LEU A 216 -7.79 66.08 79.16
C LEU A 216 -8.60 66.35 77.88
N GLU A 217 -8.92 67.60 77.57
CA GLU A 217 -9.61 67.99 76.34
C GLU A 217 -8.81 67.62 75.10
N ASN A 218 -7.48 67.83 75.12
CA ASN A 218 -6.60 67.44 74.01
C ASN A 218 -6.52 65.92 73.85
N ILE A 219 -6.46 65.15 74.94
CA ILE A 219 -6.51 63.68 74.90
C ILE A 219 -7.85 63.19 74.34
N VAL A 220 -8.97 63.79 74.76
CA VAL A 220 -10.30 63.44 74.26
C VAL A 220 -10.40 63.76 72.76
N LYS A 221 -9.93 64.91 72.30
CA LYS A 221 -9.90 65.26 70.87
C LYS A 221 -9.02 64.30 70.07
N ALA A 222 -7.84 63.96 70.56
CA ALA A 222 -6.95 62.99 69.92
C ALA A 222 -7.63 61.60 69.82
N SER A 223 -8.26 61.14 70.90
CA SER A 223 -9.01 59.88 70.89
C SER A 223 -10.23 59.90 69.96
N GLN A 224 -10.91 61.04 69.82
CA GLN A 224 -12.02 61.19 68.88
C GLN A 224 -11.56 61.09 67.43
N VAL A 225 -10.43 61.71 67.10
CA VAL A 225 -9.82 61.58 65.76
C VAL A 225 -9.43 60.13 65.49
N GLU A 226 -8.76 59.47 66.43
CA GLU A 226 -8.37 58.06 66.31
C GLU A 226 -9.60 57.13 66.14
N ILE A 227 -10.70 57.37 66.88
CA ILE A 227 -11.95 56.63 66.70
C ILE A 227 -12.53 56.82 65.29
N ILE A 228 -12.41 58.01 64.71
CA ILE A 228 -12.88 58.28 63.34
C ILE A 228 -11.99 57.57 62.32
N GLU A 229 -10.68 57.64 62.48
CA GLU A 229 -9.72 56.96 61.60
C GLU A 229 -9.89 55.44 61.61
N LEU A 230 -10.03 54.85 62.80
CA LEU A 230 -10.30 53.41 62.95
C LEU A 230 -11.63 53.00 62.33
N ARG A 231 -12.67 53.85 62.43
CA ARG A 231 -13.96 53.60 61.76
C ARG A 231 -13.83 53.60 60.25
N HIS A 232 -13.08 54.54 59.66
CA HIS A 232 -12.81 54.55 58.23
C HIS A 232 -12.02 53.31 57.80
N SER A 233 -10.98 52.93 58.54
CA SER A 233 -10.20 51.73 58.24
C SER A 233 -11.03 50.45 58.30
N VAL A 234 -11.94 50.32 59.28
CA VAL A 234 -12.88 49.18 59.34
C VAL A 234 -13.82 49.16 58.15
N GLU A 235 -14.29 50.31 57.70
CA GLU A 235 -15.19 50.39 56.54
C GLU A 235 -14.45 50.07 55.23
N GLU A 236 -13.22 50.54 55.07
CA GLU A 236 -12.36 50.18 53.93
C GLU A 236 -12.10 48.67 53.88
N LEU A 237 -11.78 48.05 55.01
CA LEU A 237 -11.58 46.60 55.10
C LEU A 237 -12.87 45.80 54.81
N ARG A 238 -14.04 46.34 55.18
CA ARG A 238 -15.33 45.71 54.82
C ARG A 238 -15.56 45.73 53.32
N VAL A 239 -15.33 46.86 52.66
CA VAL A 239 -15.47 46.99 51.21
C VAL A 239 -14.47 46.06 50.49
N GLU A 240 -13.22 45.99 50.94
CA GLU A 240 -12.23 45.07 50.40
C GLU A 240 -12.64 43.60 50.59
N SER A 241 -13.17 43.24 51.77
CA SER A 241 -13.70 41.90 52.04
C SER A 241 -14.88 41.55 51.13
N ASP A 242 -15.81 42.48 50.90
CA ASP A 242 -16.96 42.26 50.02
C ASP A 242 -16.53 42.09 48.55
N LEU A 243 -15.53 42.85 48.11
CA LEU A 243 -14.93 42.71 46.77
C LEU A 243 -14.26 41.34 46.61
N LEU A 244 -13.44 40.94 47.57
CA LEU A 244 -12.79 39.62 47.57
C LEU A 244 -13.80 38.49 47.58
N LYS A 245 -14.87 38.61 48.37
CA LYS A 245 -15.98 37.65 48.37
C LYS A 245 -16.63 37.55 46.99
N GLY A 246 -16.88 38.68 46.33
CA GLY A 246 -17.39 38.72 44.96
C GLY A 246 -16.47 38.00 43.95
N HIS A 247 -15.15 38.18 44.07
CA HIS A 247 -14.17 37.48 43.23
C HIS A 247 -14.19 35.96 43.48
N VAL A 248 -14.25 35.52 44.74
CA VAL A 248 -14.33 34.10 45.09
C VAL A 248 -15.62 33.48 44.56
N GLU A 249 -16.76 34.15 44.67
CA GLU A 249 -18.03 33.68 44.11
C GLU A 249 -18.01 33.60 42.58
N ALA A 250 -17.38 34.57 41.90
CA ALA A 250 -17.21 34.54 40.45
C ALA A 250 -16.31 33.38 40.02
N GLN A 251 -15.18 33.17 40.69
CA GLN A 251 -14.29 32.03 40.44
C GLN A 251 -14.98 30.69 40.71
N ALA A 252 -15.79 30.58 41.77
CA ALA A 252 -16.54 29.37 42.08
C ALA A 252 -17.55 29.02 40.97
N LYS A 253 -18.24 30.02 40.41
CA LYS A 253 -19.16 29.83 39.28
C LYS A 253 -18.42 29.39 38.02
N GLU A 254 -17.28 30.01 37.73
CA GLU A 254 -16.47 29.66 36.57
C GLU A 254 -15.89 28.23 36.69
N LEU A 255 -15.43 27.85 37.88
CA LEU A 255 -14.99 26.47 38.17
C LEU A 255 -16.13 25.47 38.01
N ALA A 256 -17.34 25.79 38.46
CA ALA A 256 -18.50 24.94 38.28
C ALA A 256 -18.85 24.74 36.78
N GLN A 257 -18.78 25.80 35.98
CA GLN A 257 -18.99 25.73 34.53
C GLN A 257 -17.91 24.89 33.84
N ARG A 258 -16.64 25.11 34.17
CA ARG A 258 -15.53 24.30 33.63
C ARG A 258 -15.68 22.82 34.00
N LYS A 259 -16.07 22.54 35.24
CA LYS A 259 -16.33 21.17 35.70
C LYS A 259 -17.43 20.50 34.87
N HIS A 260 -18.56 21.18 34.67
CA HIS A 260 -19.64 20.62 33.86
C HIS A 260 -19.20 20.37 32.41
N ARG A 261 -18.39 21.27 31.84
CA ARG A 261 -17.83 21.07 30.50
C ARG A 261 -16.89 19.88 30.41
N ILE A 262 -16.10 19.61 31.45
CA ILE A 262 -15.25 18.43 31.52
C ILE A 262 -16.12 17.17 31.55
N GLU A 263 -17.15 17.13 32.40
CA GLU A 263 -18.09 16.00 32.47
C GLU A 263 -18.78 15.72 31.12
N GLU A 264 -19.18 16.75 30.37
CA GLU A 264 -19.73 16.60 29.00
C GLU A 264 -18.72 16.03 28.00
N LEU A 265 -17.44 16.37 28.14
CA LEU A 265 -16.39 15.88 27.26
C LEU A 265 -16.02 14.43 27.58
N GLU A 266 -15.95 14.07 28.86
CA GLU A 266 -15.75 12.69 29.31
C GLU A 266 -16.87 11.77 28.82
N GLU A 267 -18.13 12.23 28.83
CA GLU A 267 -19.23 11.43 28.29
C GLU A 267 -19.12 11.24 26.77
N LYS A 268 -18.73 12.30 26.03
CA LYS A 268 -18.52 12.19 24.58
C LYS A 268 -17.35 11.27 24.23
N GLU A 269 -16.31 11.27 25.05
CA GLU A 269 -15.18 10.35 24.94
C GLU A 269 -15.66 8.91 25.13
N ARG A 270 -16.39 8.62 26.21
CA ARG A 270 -16.98 7.28 26.44
C ARG A 270 -17.85 6.82 25.26
N MET A 271 -18.75 7.67 24.79
CA MET A 271 -19.62 7.34 23.65
C MET A 271 -18.83 7.11 22.35
N ALA A 272 -17.72 7.83 22.16
CA ALA A 272 -16.84 7.62 21.02
C ALA A 272 -16.03 6.32 21.15
N GLU A 273 -15.56 5.98 22.36
CA GLU A 273 -14.90 4.71 22.66
C GLU A 273 -15.82 3.52 22.36
N ASP A 274 -17.05 3.53 22.87
CA ASP A 274 -18.05 2.49 22.59
C ASP A 274 -18.34 2.37 21.08
N SER A 275 -18.41 3.51 20.38
CA SER A 275 -18.60 3.53 18.93
C SER A 275 -17.40 2.95 18.17
N ILE A 276 -16.18 3.24 18.61
CA ILE A 276 -14.96 2.69 18.01
C ILE A 276 -14.89 1.18 18.25
N GLU A 277 -15.22 0.71 19.45
CA GLU A 277 -15.26 -0.71 19.78
C GLU A 277 -16.26 -1.46 18.87
N GLY A 278 -17.46 -0.92 18.67
CA GLY A 278 -18.44 -1.47 17.72
C GLY A 278 -17.90 -1.56 16.29
N LEU A 279 -17.27 -0.49 15.80
CA LEU A 279 -16.65 -0.48 14.46
C LEU A 279 -15.49 -1.48 14.36
N MET A 280 -14.69 -1.66 15.42
CA MET A 280 -13.62 -2.65 15.45
C MET A 280 -14.17 -4.08 15.35
N MET A 281 -15.29 -4.38 16.00
CA MET A 281 -15.97 -5.68 15.88
C MET A 281 -16.48 -5.92 14.45
N ASP A 282 -17.10 -4.91 13.83
CA ASP A 282 -17.60 -5.00 12.45
C ASP A 282 -16.46 -5.18 11.44
N ILE A 283 -15.34 -4.48 11.62
CA ILE A 283 -14.14 -4.63 10.80
C ILE A 283 -13.61 -6.07 10.92
N ALA A 284 -13.47 -6.60 12.14
CA ALA A 284 -12.99 -7.97 12.33
C ALA A 284 -13.90 -9.01 11.66
N ALA A 285 -15.23 -8.85 11.76
CA ALA A 285 -16.19 -9.71 11.09
C ALA A 285 -16.08 -9.63 9.55
N ALA A 286 -15.93 -8.41 9.00
CA ALA A 286 -15.74 -8.21 7.57
C ALA A 286 -14.41 -8.80 7.07
N GLU A 287 -13.34 -8.68 7.84
CA GLU A 287 -12.04 -9.29 7.54
C GLU A 287 -12.14 -10.82 7.48
N GLU A 288 -12.84 -11.45 8.43
CA GLU A 288 -13.11 -12.88 8.38
C GLU A 288 -13.86 -13.29 7.12
N ASP A 289 -14.93 -12.57 6.75
CA ASP A 289 -15.70 -12.89 5.55
C ASP A 289 -14.87 -12.70 4.27
N ILE A 290 -14.02 -11.67 4.20
CA ILE A 290 -13.07 -11.48 3.11
C ILE A 290 -12.12 -12.68 3.01
N THR A 291 -11.60 -13.20 4.12
CA THR A 291 -10.71 -14.38 4.09
C THR A 291 -11.45 -15.64 3.62
N ARG A 292 -12.70 -15.84 4.04
CA ARG A 292 -13.55 -16.95 3.58
C ARG A 292 -13.80 -16.89 2.08
N TRP A 293 -14.13 -15.70 1.56
CA TRP A 293 -14.40 -15.50 0.13
C TRP A 293 -13.14 -15.66 -0.71
N LYS A 294 -12.00 -15.16 -0.23
CA LYS A 294 -10.70 -15.37 -0.88
C LYS A 294 -10.36 -16.86 -0.98
N LEU A 295 -10.52 -17.60 0.11
CA LEU A 295 -10.26 -19.04 0.12
C LEU A 295 -11.19 -19.80 -0.85
N ALA A 296 -12.48 -19.47 -0.87
CA ALA A 296 -13.43 -20.06 -1.80
C ALA A 296 -13.08 -19.77 -3.26
N ALA A 297 -12.69 -18.53 -3.57
CA ALA A 297 -12.27 -18.14 -4.91
C ALA A 297 -10.97 -18.85 -5.36
N GLU A 298 -10.00 -19.03 -4.45
CA GLU A 298 -8.78 -19.77 -4.73
C GLU A 298 -9.04 -21.25 -5.00
N GLN A 299 -9.95 -21.86 -4.23
CA GLN A 299 -10.38 -23.25 -4.43
C GLN A 299 -11.10 -23.42 -5.78
N GLU A 300 -12.00 -22.52 -6.14
CA GLU A 300 -12.69 -22.54 -7.43
C GLU A 300 -11.70 -22.37 -8.58
N ALA A 301 -10.75 -21.44 -8.46
CA ALA A 301 -9.70 -21.26 -9.46
C ALA A 301 -8.79 -22.50 -9.59
N ALA A 302 -8.51 -23.19 -8.49
CA ALA A 302 -7.75 -24.45 -8.50
C ALA A 302 -8.54 -25.58 -9.17
N ALA A 303 -9.85 -25.70 -8.88
CA ALA A 303 -10.73 -26.66 -9.53
C ALA A 303 -10.84 -26.39 -11.04
N GLY A 304 -11.00 -25.12 -11.43
CA GLY A 304 -11.01 -24.70 -12.84
C GLY A 304 -9.72 -25.07 -13.58
N ARG A 305 -8.55 -24.85 -12.97
CA ARG A 305 -7.25 -25.26 -13.55
C ARG A 305 -7.12 -26.78 -13.71
N ALA A 306 -7.62 -27.57 -12.75
CA ALA A 306 -7.59 -29.02 -12.86
C ALA A 306 -8.43 -29.51 -14.06
N VAL A 307 -9.64 -28.96 -14.22
CA VAL A 307 -10.52 -29.26 -15.35
C VAL A 307 -9.87 -28.85 -16.68
N GLU A 308 -9.24 -27.67 -16.76
CA GLU A 308 -8.52 -27.23 -17.96
C GLU A 308 -7.39 -28.22 -18.33
N GLN A 309 -6.67 -28.72 -17.32
CA GLN A 309 -5.60 -29.69 -17.55
C GLN A 309 -6.14 -31.02 -18.07
N ASP A 310 -7.27 -31.50 -17.54
CA ASP A 310 -7.93 -32.71 -18.04
C ASP A 310 -8.38 -32.55 -19.50
N TYR A 311 -8.95 -31.39 -19.85
CA TYR A 311 -9.32 -31.09 -21.23
C TYR A 311 -8.10 -31.02 -22.16
N LYS A 312 -6.97 -30.46 -21.72
CA LYS A 312 -5.73 -30.47 -22.51
C LYS A 312 -5.26 -31.89 -22.79
N VAL A 313 -5.32 -32.78 -21.79
CA VAL A 313 -4.96 -34.19 -21.97
C VAL A 313 -5.91 -34.86 -22.96
N GLN A 314 -7.23 -34.67 -22.82
CA GLN A 314 -8.22 -35.23 -23.76
C GLN A 314 -8.04 -34.71 -25.19
N LEU A 315 -7.79 -33.41 -25.37
CA LEU A 315 -7.53 -32.82 -26.69
C LEU A 315 -6.26 -33.40 -27.33
N SER A 316 -5.20 -33.60 -26.54
CA SER A 316 -3.97 -34.21 -27.05
C SER A 316 -4.16 -35.66 -27.48
N ALA A 317 -4.97 -36.43 -26.73
CA ALA A 317 -5.33 -37.80 -27.08
C ALA A 317 -6.16 -37.85 -28.37
N LEU A 318 -7.21 -37.02 -28.47
CA LEU A 318 -8.05 -36.92 -29.67
C LEU A 318 -7.26 -36.45 -30.90
N ALA A 319 -6.33 -35.50 -30.74
CA ALA A 319 -5.46 -35.07 -31.83
C ALA A 319 -4.59 -36.23 -32.35
N LYS A 320 -4.06 -37.05 -31.43
CA LYS A 320 -3.29 -38.24 -31.79
C LYS A 320 -4.14 -39.28 -32.52
N GLU A 321 -5.33 -39.59 -32.01
CA GLU A 321 -6.28 -40.51 -32.66
C GLU A 321 -6.69 -40.03 -34.05
N LEU A 322 -6.91 -38.72 -34.21
CA LEU A 322 -7.22 -38.10 -35.49
C LEU A 322 -6.07 -38.26 -36.49
N ASP A 323 -4.82 -38.08 -36.05
CA ASP A 323 -3.66 -38.24 -36.93
C ASP A 323 -3.41 -39.72 -37.29
N GLU A 324 -3.61 -40.64 -36.36
CA GLU A 324 -3.59 -42.09 -36.62
C GLU A 324 -4.67 -42.47 -37.65
N ALA A 325 -5.90 -41.96 -37.52
CA ALA A 325 -6.99 -42.20 -38.47
C ALA A 325 -6.70 -41.60 -39.86
N LYS A 326 -6.10 -40.41 -39.93
CA LYS A 326 -5.65 -39.83 -41.21
C LYS A 326 -4.59 -40.70 -41.89
N GLN A 327 -3.62 -41.20 -41.14
CA GLN A 327 -2.60 -42.10 -41.68
C GLN A 327 -3.22 -43.38 -42.23
N ALA A 328 -4.12 -44.02 -41.47
CA ALA A 328 -4.86 -45.19 -41.91
C ALA A 328 -5.70 -44.91 -43.18
N MET A 329 -6.33 -43.73 -43.26
CA MET A 329 -7.07 -43.30 -44.46
C MET A 329 -6.16 -43.22 -45.68
N VAL A 330 -5.00 -42.56 -45.56
CA VAL A 330 -4.01 -42.43 -46.64
C VAL A 330 -3.50 -43.80 -47.10
N GLU A 331 -3.28 -44.74 -46.19
CA GLU A 331 -2.90 -46.11 -46.53
C GLU A 331 -4.01 -46.86 -47.27
N SER A 332 -5.25 -46.71 -46.84
CA SER A 332 -6.41 -47.30 -47.53
C SER A 332 -6.60 -46.71 -48.94
N GLU A 333 -6.38 -45.41 -49.11
CA GLU A 333 -6.43 -44.73 -50.41
C GLU A 333 -5.34 -45.26 -51.34
N LYS A 334 -4.11 -45.47 -50.85
CA LYS A 334 -3.04 -46.12 -51.62
C LYS A 334 -3.46 -47.54 -52.05
N LYS A 335 -3.99 -48.35 -51.13
CA LYS A 335 -4.50 -49.70 -51.44
C LYS A 335 -5.60 -49.67 -52.51
N LEU A 336 -6.50 -48.69 -52.45
CA LEU A 336 -7.54 -48.51 -53.47
C LEU A 336 -6.93 -48.14 -54.82
N LYS A 337 -5.95 -47.22 -54.88
CA LYS A 337 -5.24 -46.87 -56.12
C LYS A 337 -4.55 -48.08 -56.75
N TYR A 338 -3.84 -48.89 -55.97
CA TYR A 338 -3.26 -50.15 -56.48
C TYR A 338 -4.34 -51.11 -57.03
N LYS A 339 -5.48 -51.25 -56.34
CA LYS A 339 -6.60 -52.06 -56.83
C LYS A 339 -7.21 -51.49 -58.12
N GLU A 340 -7.33 -50.18 -58.24
CA GLU A 340 -7.82 -49.51 -59.44
C GLU A 340 -6.86 -49.70 -60.62
N GLU A 341 -5.56 -49.54 -60.41
CA GLU A 341 -4.51 -49.78 -61.41
C GLU A 341 -4.48 -51.25 -61.87
N THR A 342 -4.57 -52.20 -60.93
CA THR A 342 -4.63 -53.63 -61.28
C THR A 342 -5.91 -53.98 -62.05
N ALA A 343 -7.06 -53.41 -61.68
CA ALA A 343 -8.31 -53.58 -62.42
C ALA A 343 -8.21 -53.00 -63.84
N SER A 344 -7.63 -51.81 -63.98
CA SER A 344 -7.38 -51.18 -65.28
C SER A 344 -6.46 -52.03 -66.18
N ALA A 345 -5.37 -52.56 -65.61
CA ALA A 345 -4.46 -53.46 -66.32
C ALA A 345 -5.16 -54.78 -66.74
N ALA A 346 -5.98 -55.36 -65.87
CA ALA A 346 -6.77 -56.55 -66.18
C ALA A 346 -7.80 -56.30 -67.29
N MET A 347 -8.47 -55.13 -67.28
CA MET A 347 -9.38 -54.72 -68.36
C MET A 347 -8.63 -54.54 -69.68
N ALA A 348 -7.47 -53.87 -69.68
CA ALA A 348 -6.65 -53.71 -70.88
C ALA A 348 -6.13 -55.04 -71.44
N ALA A 349 -5.73 -55.98 -70.55
CA ALA A 349 -5.33 -57.32 -70.94
C ALA A 349 -6.49 -58.12 -71.55
N ARG A 350 -7.69 -58.02 -70.97
CA ARG A 350 -8.91 -58.61 -71.51
C ARG A 350 -9.24 -58.04 -72.89
N ASP A 351 -9.21 -56.72 -73.06
CA ASP A 351 -9.48 -56.08 -74.35
C ASP A 351 -8.47 -56.51 -75.43
N ALA A 352 -7.19 -56.67 -75.06
CA ALA A 352 -6.16 -57.20 -75.95
C ALA A 352 -6.42 -58.68 -76.31
N ALA A 353 -6.83 -59.51 -75.33
CA ALA A 353 -7.19 -60.90 -75.56
C ALA A 353 -8.43 -61.03 -76.46
N GLU A 354 -9.47 -60.21 -76.25
CA GLU A 354 -10.66 -60.18 -77.11
C GLU A 354 -10.31 -59.76 -78.56
N LYS A 355 -9.42 -58.78 -78.74
CA LYS A 355 -8.91 -58.41 -80.08
C LYS A 355 -8.14 -59.55 -80.74
N SER A 356 -7.28 -60.24 -79.97
CA SER A 356 -6.52 -61.40 -80.46
C SER A 356 -7.45 -62.54 -80.87
N LEU A 357 -8.48 -62.83 -80.07
CA LEU A 357 -9.50 -63.84 -80.36
C LEU A 357 -10.26 -63.51 -81.65
N ARG A 358 -10.74 -62.27 -81.81
CA ARG A 358 -11.42 -61.84 -83.04
C ARG A 358 -10.54 -61.98 -84.29
N LEU A 359 -9.24 -61.70 -84.18
CA LEU A 359 -8.29 -61.92 -85.28
C LEU A 359 -8.10 -63.40 -85.59
N ALA A 360 -8.08 -64.27 -84.57
CA ALA A 360 -8.01 -65.71 -84.75
C ALA A 360 -9.29 -66.25 -85.41
N ASP A 361 -10.46 -65.81 -84.98
CA ASP A 361 -11.75 -66.18 -85.58
C ASP A 361 -11.84 -65.75 -87.05
N LEU A 362 -11.40 -64.54 -87.39
CA LEU A 362 -11.34 -64.06 -88.78
C LEU A 362 -10.36 -64.88 -89.64
N ARG A 363 -9.21 -65.27 -89.08
CA ARG A 363 -8.26 -66.15 -89.78
C ARG A 363 -8.86 -67.54 -89.98
N SER A 364 -9.53 -68.07 -88.95
CA SER A 364 -10.21 -69.36 -88.99
C SER A 364 -11.30 -69.38 -90.05
N SER A 365 -12.18 -68.37 -90.09
CA SER A 365 -13.23 -68.27 -91.10
C SER A 365 -12.66 -68.23 -92.52
N ARG A 366 -11.59 -67.44 -92.76
CA ARG A 366 -10.91 -67.39 -94.06
C ARG A 366 -10.26 -68.71 -94.45
N LEU A 367 -9.71 -69.45 -93.48
CA LEU A 367 -9.15 -70.78 -93.72
C LEU A 367 -10.26 -71.79 -94.03
N SER A 368 -11.39 -71.73 -93.32
CA SER A 368 -12.58 -72.54 -93.60
C SER A 368 -13.14 -72.25 -94.99
N GLU A 369 -13.29 -70.99 -95.40
CA GLU A 369 -13.71 -70.62 -96.76
C GLU A 369 -12.77 -71.20 -97.83
N ARG A 370 -11.45 -71.17 -97.58
CA ARG A 370 -10.47 -71.80 -98.49
C ARG A 370 -10.58 -73.32 -98.50
N LEU A 371 -10.83 -73.95 -97.36
CA LEU A 371 -11.05 -75.39 -97.26
C LEU A 371 -12.34 -75.80 -97.99
N GLU A 372 -13.42 -75.03 -97.85
CA GLU A 372 -14.67 -75.23 -98.58
C GLU A 372 -14.47 -75.06 -100.08
N GLU A 373 -13.75 -74.03 -100.53
CA GLU A 373 -13.42 -73.84 -101.95
C GLU A 373 -12.54 -74.98 -102.49
N LEU A 374 -11.53 -75.42 -101.74
CA LEU A 374 -10.73 -76.60 -102.11
C LEU A 374 -11.56 -77.88 -102.13
N SER A 375 -12.50 -78.04 -101.18
CA SER A 375 -13.43 -79.18 -101.14
C SER A 375 -14.37 -79.17 -102.34
N ARG A 376 -14.90 -77.99 -102.70
CA ARG A 376 -15.70 -77.79 -103.90
C ARG A 376 -14.90 -78.08 -105.17
N GLN A 377 -13.64 -77.64 -105.23
CA GLN A 377 -12.74 -77.99 -106.33
C GLN A 377 -12.49 -79.51 -106.41
N VAL A 378 -12.35 -80.22 -105.29
CA VAL A 378 -12.26 -81.69 -105.26
C VAL A 378 -13.55 -82.34 -105.76
N GLU A 379 -14.72 -81.86 -105.33
CA GLU A 379 -16.02 -82.34 -105.81
C GLU A 379 -16.24 -82.05 -107.30
N GLU A 380 -15.84 -80.88 -107.80
CA GLU A 380 -15.94 -80.49 -109.21
C GLU A 380 -14.88 -81.17 -110.10
N SER A 381 -13.71 -81.50 -109.55
CA SER A 381 -12.68 -82.32 -110.23
C SER A 381 -12.93 -83.82 -110.09
N ASP A 382 -14.05 -84.21 -109.48
CA ASP A 382 -14.61 -85.56 -109.50
C ASP A 382 -15.87 -85.69 -110.38
N PRO A 383 -15.81 -85.50 -111.72
CA PRO A 383 -16.81 -86.01 -112.63
C PRO A 383 -16.30 -87.31 -113.26
N ARG A 384 -15.78 -88.23 -112.43
CA ARG A 384 -15.47 -89.61 -112.86
C ARG A 384 -15.25 -90.50 -111.65
N GLY A 385 -16.36 -90.89 -111.05
CA GLY A 385 -16.45 -92.20 -110.43
C GLY A 385 -16.13 -93.26 -111.48
N ASP A 386 -14.87 -93.68 -111.55
CA ASP A 386 -14.58 -95.06 -111.86
C ASP A 386 -13.30 -95.55 -111.19
N SER A 387 -13.53 -96.53 -110.34
CA SER A 387 -12.58 -97.43 -109.73
C SER A 387 -11.54 -97.96 -110.73
N ARG A 388 -10.25 -97.86 -110.37
CA ARG A 388 -9.33 -99.02 -110.18
C ARG A 388 -7.86 -98.60 -110.01
N LEU A 389 -7.29 -99.13 -108.93
CA LEU A 389 -5.90 -99.58 -108.75
C LEU A 389 -4.77 -98.55 -108.49
N ARG A 390 -4.09 -98.81 -107.36
CA ARG A 390 -2.65 -98.74 -107.03
C ARG A 390 -1.83 -97.67 -107.78
N ASP A 391 -1.07 -96.81 -107.10
CA ASP A 391 0.08 -97.18 -106.29
C ASP A 391 0.73 -95.90 -105.69
N ARG A 392 1.51 -96.08 -104.61
CA ARG A 392 2.54 -95.17 -104.04
C ARG A 392 2.17 -93.90 -103.25
N GLN A 393 2.37 -94.05 -101.93
CA GLN A 393 3.28 -93.26 -101.07
C GLN A 393 3.23 -91.72 -101.16
N ARG A 394 2.78 -91.10 -100.06
CA ARG A 394 3.62 -90.29 -99.15
C ARG A 394 2.85 -90.01 -97.84
N TYR A 395 3.36 -90.56 -96.74
CA TYR A 395 3.01 -90.12 -95.40
C TYR A 395 3.58 -88.72 -95.21
N ALA A 396 2.71 -87.70 -95.12
CA ALA A 396 3.08 -86.42 -94.53
C ALA A 396 2.69 -86.48 -93.04
N CYS A 397 3.67 -86.83 -92.21
CA CYS A 397 3.58 -86.67 -90.77
C CYS A 397 3.33 -85.19 -90.43
N TRP A 398 2.16 -84.88 -89.88
CA TRP A 398 1.88 -83.54 -89.34
C TRP A 398 2.48 -83.43 -87.92
N PRO A 399 3.35 -82.46 -87.63
CA PRO A 399 4.12 -82.46 -86.39
C PRO A 399 3.35 -81.77 -85.26
N TRP A 400 2.57 -82.55 -84.50
CA TRP A 400 1.97 -82.09 -83.24
C TRP A 400 3.01 -81.90 -82.11
N GLN A 401 4.26 -82.32 -82.31
CA GLN A 401 5.35 -82.19 -81.34
C GLN A 401 6.04 -80.81 -81.32
N LEU A 402 5.75 -79.91 -82.27
CA LEU A 402 6.32 -78.54 -82.27
C LEU A 402 5.42 -77.47 -81.61
N LEU A 403 4.18 -77.81 -81.25
CA LEU A 403 3.21 -76.84 -80.71
C LEU A 403 3.07 -76.88 -79.18
N GLY A 404 3.78 -77.78 -78.47
CA GLY A 404 3.82 -77.77 -77.00
C GLY A 404 2.47 -77.92 -76.30
N ILE A 405 1.47 -78.51 -76.97
CA ILE A 405 0.12 -78.71 -76.41
C ILE A 405 0.04 -80.12 -75.81
N ASN A 406 0.33 -80.25 -74.51
CA ASN A 406 0.07 -81.47 -73.75
C ASN A 406 -1.21 -81.30 -72.92
N PHE A 407 -2.30 -81.98 -73.29
CA PHE A 407 -3.47 -82.17 -72.42
C PHE A 407 -3.65 -83.66 -72.04
N ILE A 408 -2.96 -84.06 -70.97
CA ILE A 408 -3.42 -84.76 -69.74
C ILE A 408 -4.20 -86.10 -69.85
N ARG A 409 -3.64 -87.24 -69.35
CA ARG A 409 -3.84 -87.76 -67.95
C ARG A 409 -3.19 -89.16 -67.65
N SER A 410 -2.40 -89.19 -66.57
CA SER A 410 -2.21 -90.24 -65.51
C SER A 410 -1.74 -91.68 -65.83
N ALA A 411 -0.55 -92.07 -65.34
CA ALA A 411 -0.36 -92.85 -64.09
C ALA A 411 1.12 -93.27 -63.82
N ASN A 412 1.57 -92.98 -62.59
CA ASN A 412 2.54 -93.68 -61.71
C ASN A 412 4.09 -93.56 -61.89
N GLN A 413 4.70 -92.96 -60.84
CA GLN A 413 5.93 -93.35 -60.09
C GLN A 413 7.29 -93.34 -60.85
N THR A 414 8.43 -92.79 -60.37
CA THR A 414 8.92 -92.42 -59.01
C THR A 414 10.14 -91.47 -59.13
N GLU A 415 10.33 -90.62 -58.11
CA GLU A 415 11.60 -90.13 -57.51
C GLU A 415 12.69 -89.36 -58.31
N ALA A 416 12.80 -88.05 -58.01
CA ALA A 416 14.01 -87.32 -57.57
C ALA A 416 13.66 -85.80 -57.53
N GLN A 417 13.35 -85.21 -56.37
CA GLN A 417 14.27 -84.57 -55.42
C GLN A 417 14.23 -83.02 -55.55
N GLN A 418 14.08 -82.37 -54.39
CA GLN A 418 14.27 -80.94 -54.06
C GLN A 418 13.09 -79.94 -54.14
N GLN A 419 12.59 -79.64 -52.93
CA GLN A 419 12.45 -78.30 -52.33
C GLN A 419 11.65 -77.24 -53.10
N ASN A 420 10.40 -77.02 -52.69
CA ASN A 420 10.09 -75.75 -52.04
C ASN A 420 8.79 -75.79 -51.24
N SER A 421 8.90 -75.18 -50.07
CA SER A 421 7.95 -74.91 -49.01
C SER A 421 6.65 -74.25 -49.48
N ASN A 422 5.54 -74.92 -49.16
CA ASN A 422 4.24 -74.28 -48.96
C ASN A 422 4.16 -73.90 -47.47
N GLU A 423 4.40 -72.64 -47.17
CA GLU A 423 3.96 -71.99 -45.93
C GLU A 423 3.07 -70.82 -46.35
N MET A 424 1.76 -71.03 -46.20
CA MET A 424 0.76 -69.98 -46.17
C MET A 424 0.50 -69.73 -44.68
N GLU A 425 1.44 -69.10 -44.00
CA GLU A 425 1.22 -68.59 -42.65
C GLU A 425 0.68 -67.16 -42.79
N LEU A 426 -0.62 -67.03 -42.53
CA LEU A 426 -1.23 -65.79 -42.11
C LEU A 426 -0.70 -65.52 -40.70
N SER A 427 0.19 -64.53 -40.57
CA SER A 427 0.52 -63.94 -39.29
C SER A 427 0.17 -62.47 -39.34
N GLU A 428 -0.85 -62.11 -38.57
CA GLU A 428 -1.01 -60.78 -37.98
C GLU A 428 0.29 -60.39 -37.25
N PRO A 429 0.51 -59.09 -37.03
CA PRO A 429 0.31 -58.67 -35.65
C PRO A 429 -0.43 -57.35 -35.50
N LEU A 430 -1.38 -57.37 -34.57
CA LEU A 430 -1.69 -56.25 -33.70
C LEU A 430 -0.55 -56.10 -32.69
N LEU A 431 0.14 -54.95 -32.73
CA LEU A 431 0.41 -54.08 -31.58
C LEU A 431 0.89 -52.72 -32.09
#